data_AF-A0A967P3L7-F1
#
_entry.id   AF-A0A967P3L7-F1
#
_cell.length_a   1.000
_cell.length_b   1.000
_cell.length_c   1.000
_cell.angle_alpha   90.00
_cell.angle_beta   90.00
_cell.angle_gamma   90.00
#
_symmetry.space_group_name_H-M   'P 1'
#
loop_
_entity.id
_entity.type
_entity.pdbx_description
1 polymer ?
#
loop_
_entity_poly.entity_id
_entity_poly.type
_entity_poly.pdbx_seq_one_letter_code
_entity_poly.pdbx_strand_id
1 'polypeptide(L)' 'GEPIRTGVEEGRLVWTYARYYASLFGAFEGRDLAIKFDARNRVLSYNYSTTDPGEKLILKP' A
#
# COMPACT_ATOMS: atom_id res chain seq x y z
N GLY A 1 10.99 -2.69 0.03
CA GLY A 1 11.72 -1.48 0.43
C GLY A 1 11.15 -0.96 1.73
N GLU A 2 11.74 0.09 2.29
CA GLU A 2 11.21 0.77 3.48
C GLU A 2 9.88 1.49 3.17
N PRO A 3 8.93 1.53 4.12
CA PRO A 3 7.70 2.26 3.94
C PRO A 3 7.97 3.77 3.88
N ILE A 4 7.17 4.48 3.08
CA ILE A 4 7.23 5.95 3.03
C ILE A 4 6.63 6.57 4.30
N ARG A 5 5.81 5.81 5.03
CA ARG A 5 5.21 6.22 6.29
C ARG A 5 4.95 5.01 7.18
N THR A 6 5.31 5.14 8.45
CA THR A 6 4.88 4.25 9.52
C THR A 6 3.90 4.98 10.43
N GLY A 7 2.87 4.29 10.92
CA GLY A 7 1.88 4.85 11.84
C GLY A 7 1.30 3.79 12.77
N VAL A 8 0.38 4.22 13.62
CA VAL A 8 -0.36 3.34 14.54
C VAL A 8 -1.85 3.61 14.37
N GLU A 9 -2.63 2.55 14.15
CA GLU A 9 -4.08 2.60 14.03
C GLU A 9 -4.68 1.55 14.96
N GLU A 10 -5.53 1.97 15.90
CA GLU A 10 -6.10 1.07 16.94
C GLU A 10 -5.03 0.28 17.71
N GLY A 11 -3.89 0.91 18.01
CA GLY A 11 -2.76 0.26 18.70
C GLY A 11 -1.96 -0.72 17.83
N ARG A 12 -2.22 -0.78 16.52
CA ARG A 12 -1.52 -1.66 15.58
C ARG A 12 -0.60 -0.87 14.68
N LEU A 13 0.60 -1.41 14.43
CA LEU A 13 1.55 -0.85 13.47
C LEU A 13 0.95 -0.88 12.06
N VAL A 14 1.08 0.23 11.34
CA VAL A 14 0.67 0.35 9.93
C VAL A 14 1.83 0.87 9.13
N TRP A 15 2.16 0.20 8.04
CA TRP A 15 3.12 0.64 7.04
C TRP A 15 2.40 1.07 5.78
N THR A 16 2.77 2.23 5.24
CA THR A 16 2.23 2.74 3.98
C THR A 16 3.33 2.80 2.94
N TYR A 17 3.03 2.26 1.76
CA TYR A 17 3.82 2.34 0.55
C TYR A 17 3.01 3.10 -0.49
N ALA A 18 3.67 3.97 -1.23
CA ALA A 18 3.06 4.63 -2.37
C ALA A 18 4.03 4.62 -3.54
N ARG A 19 3.48 4.54 -4.75
CA ARG A 19 4.23 4.63 -6.00
C ARG A 19 3.42 5.42 -7.00
N TYR A 20 3.93 6.59 -7.36
CA TYR A 20 3.29 7.49 -8.29
C TYR A 20 4.17 7.70 -9.51
N TYR A 21 3.56 7.66 -10.68
CA TYR A 21 4.18 8.00 -11.95
C TYR A 21 3.31 9.00 -12.69
N ALA A 22 3.94 10.11 -13.09
CA ALA A 22 3.36 11.05 -14.03
C ALA A 22 4.02 10.84 -15.39
N SER A 23 3.22 10.60 -16.43
CA SER A 23 3.70 10.60 -17.81
C SER A 23 3.46 11.97 -18.42
N LEU A 24 4.45 12.51 -19.15
CA LEU A 24 4.31 13.78 -19.86
C LEU A 24 3.29 13.71 -21.02
N PHE A 25 2.92 12.50 -21.45
CA PHE A 25 1.97 12.26 -22.54
C PHE A 25 0.90 11.20 -22.19
N GLY A 26 0.72 10.88 -20.91
CA GLY A 26 -0.17 9.81 -20.46
C GLY A 26 -0.88 10.12 -19.14
N ALA A 27 -1.77 9.22 -18.72
CA ALA A 27 -2.50 9.35 -17.46
C ALA A 27 -1.56 9.23 -16.25
N PHE A 28 -1.95 9.85 -15.14
CA PHE A 28 -1.29 9.64 -13.85
C PHE A 28 -1.57 8.23 -13.34
N GLU A 29 -0.50 7.51 -12.99
CA GLU A 29 -0.59 6.21 -12.33
C GLU A 29 -0.22 6.33 -10.87
N GLY A 30 -1.16 6.02 -9.98
CA GLY A 30 -0.92 5.96 -8.54
C GLY A 30 -1.29 4.61 -7.98
N ARG A 31 -0.45 4.11 -7.08
CA ARG A 31 -0.66 2.87 -6.33
C ARG A 31 -0.32 3.12 -4.87
N ASP A 32 -1.24 2.79 -3.98
CA ASP A 32 -1.03 2.86 -2.53
C ASP A 32 -1.28 1.49 -1.91
N LEU A 33 -0.43 1.13 -0.95
CA LEU A 33 -0.55 -0.09 -0.17
C LEU A 33 -0.36 0.24 1.30
N ALA A 34 -1.42 0.06 2.08
CA ALA A 34 -1.37 0.09 3.53
C ALA A 34 -1.38 -1.33 4.07
N ILE A 35 -0.42 -1.68 4.92
CA ILE A 35 -0.32 -2.98 5.58
C ILE A 35 -0.46 -2.75 7.08
N LYS A 36 -1.46 -3.38 7.70
CA LYS A 36 -1.66 -3.38 9.16
C LYS A 36 -1.10 -4.66 9.74
N PHE A 37 -0.35 -4.55 10.82
CA PHE A 37 0.29 -5.67 11.49
C PHE A 37 -0.44 -6.06 12.77
N ASP A 38 -0.34 -7.33 13.15
CA ASP A 38 -0.77 -7.80 14.46
C ASP A 38 0.30 -7.51 15.53
N ALA A 39 0.00 -7.83 16.79
CA ALA A 39 0.92 -7.62 17.91
C ALA A 39 2.19 -8.50 17.85
N ARG A 40 2.27 -9.45 16.91
CA ARG A 40 3.42 -10.34 16.66
C ARG A 40 4.19 -9.91 15.40
N ASN A 41 3.95 -8.70 14.89
CA ASN A 41 4.53 -8.17 13.65
C ASN A 41 4.24 -9.04 12.40
N ARG A 42 3.10 -9.75 12.38
CA ARG A 42 2.61 -10.44 11.17
C ARG A 42 1.60 -9.58 10.44
N VAL A 43 1.48 -9.76 9.14
CA VAL A 43 0.44 -9.07 8.35
C VAL A 43 -0.94 -9.50 8.85
N LEU A 44 -1.70 -8.55 9.37
CA LEU A 44 -3.08 -8.75 9.82
C LEU A 44 -4.05 -8.47 8.68
N SER A 45 -3.86 -7.36 7.97
CA SER A 45 -4.67 -6.97 6.82
C SER A 45 -3.91 -6.01 5.92
N TYR A 46 -4.40 -5.82 4.70
CA TYR A 46 -3.90 -4.82 3.78
C TYR A 46 -5.04 -4.11 3.06
N ASN A 47 -4.78 -2.88 2.63
CA ASN A 47 -5.61 -2.13 1.72
C ASN A 47 -4.77 -1.70 0.53
N TYR A 48 -5.24 -2.01 -0.67
CA TYR A 48 -4.60 -1.63 -1.92
C TYR A 48 -5.55 -0.75 -2.72
N SER A 49 -5.04 0.40 -3.19
CA SER A 49 -5.75 1.27 -4.11
C SER A 49 -4.85 1.61 -5.29
N THR A 50 -5.48 1.77 -6.45
CA THR A 50 -4.80 2.08 -7.70
C THR A 50 -5.68 2.96 -8.57
N THR A 51 -5.06 3.81 -9.40
CA THR A 51 -5.77 4.57 -10.43
C THR A 51 -6.06 3.74 -11.69
N ASP A 52 -5.47 2.55 -11.83
CA ASP A 52 -5.80 1.59 -12.87
C ASP A 52 -7.04 0.76 -12.47
N PRO A 53 -8.20 0.95 -13.13
CA PRO A 53 -9.44 0.27 -12.76
C PRO A 53 -9.41 -1.26 -12.96
N GLY A 54 -8.48 -1.78 -13.77
CA GLY A 54 -8.35 -3.22 -14.02
C GLY A 54 -7.35 -3.91 -13.10
N GLU A 55 -6.50 -3.15 -12.41
CA GLU A 55 -5.42 -3.71 -11.63
C GLU A 55 -5.91 -4.25 -10.28
N LYS A 56 -5.50 -5.47 -9.95
CA LYS A 56 -5.73 -6.09 -8.64
C LYS A 56 -4.40 -6.54 -8.07
N LEU A 57 -4.18 -6.26 -6.79
CA LEU A 57 -3.03 -6.77 -6.08
C LEU A 57 -3.19 -8.27 -5.83
N ILE A 58 -2.32 -9.08 -6.44
CA ILE A 58 -2.22 -10.51 -6.18
C ILE A 58 -1.01 -10.71 -5.25
N LEU A 59 -1.28 -10.94 -3.97
CA LEU A 59 -0.26 -11.35 -3.02
C LEU A 59 0.00 -12.84 -3.22
N LYS A 60 1.27 -13.20 -3.47
CA LYS A 60 1.71 -14.58 -3.40
C LYS A 60 1.97 -14.92 -1.92
N PRO A 61 1.55 -16.11 -1.45
CA PRO A 61 1.83 -16.57 -0.10
C PRO A 61 3.33 -16.70 0.19
#